data_AF-A0A150P0C1-F1
#
_entry.id   AF-A0A150P0C1-F1
#
_cell.length_a   1.000
_cell.length_b   1.000
_cell.length_c   1.000
_cell.angle_alpha   90.00
_cell.angle_beta   90.00
_cell.angle_gamma   90.00
#
_symmetry.space_group_name_H-M   'P 1'
#
loop_
_entity.id
_entity.type
_entity.pdbx_description
1 polymer ?
#
loop_
_entity_poly.entity_id
_entity_poly.type
_entity_poly.pdbx_seq_one_letter_code
_entity_poly.pdbx_strand_id
1 'polypeptide(L)'
;MKRSLLRGVRRGYALLIPFLAIAAAAGAAACQGCKVPEQGAASAEADADVGATRPTVRLYVLSTVAGALEPCGCTKDQLGGIDHLAALIESQRGEAPDRLVVGAGPLLFMEPEVKPERRTQDAWKAEAMALAAKEIGLAAWAPGENDWALGAEALAKYQEQSGAAVLAKNLEGAQGVRGVVVRDVSGVKVGLIGVSDPKGLAGAYPDGVKAGSAVEAVKAGVEEAKKQGATVFVGLAALPRGEALRLADNAPELHVLVLGKPSERGDVNDGPKPPVLIGTTLVVETPNHLQSVAVVDLFVRGKGDGPLVFADAGGVAKADELISLSARIRELEIRLNGWEGSKTVSAKDIADRKADLEKLRAEKAQLESAETKVTGSFFRYSAVEVREKLGADKDVAGQLLAYYKRVNVHNKEAFADRVPEPPAKGEASYIGIDACTNCHDDERKVFDGTAHARAYATLQQDFKEYNLDCVSCHVTGYGKPGGSTVTHNASLQNVQCEECHGPGSLHAKDPEKKGLIVLAPSPESCVTQCHHPPHVEGFEPMAKMQLILGPGHGRD
;
A
#
# COMPACT_ATOMS: atom_id res chain seq x y z
N MET A 1 35.65 29.54 38.54
CA MET A 1 35.87 30.95 38.16
C MET A 1 34.51 31.64 37.96
N LYS A 2 34.32 32.82 38.59
CA LYS A 2 33.43 33.95 38.23
C LYS A 2 31.93 33.66 37.97
N ARG A 3 31.05 34.10 38.90
CA ARG A 3 30.21 35.33 38.88
C ARG A 3 29.00 35.22 37.93
N SER A 4 27.78 35.07 38.46
CA SER A 4 26.89 36.12 38.99
C SER A 4 26.27 37.00 37.89
N LEU A 5 24.94 36.96 37.78
CA LEU A 5 24.03 38.12 37.71
C LEU A 5 22.61 37.63 37.43
N LEU A 6 21.67 37.89 38.36
CA LEU A 6 20.31 38.40 38.07
C LEU A 6 19.58 38.63 39.42
N ARG A 7 19.53 39.90 39.80
CA ARG A 7 18.60 40.47 40.81
C ARG A 7 17.26 40.68 40.12
N GLY A 8 16.17 40.21 40.72
CA GLY A 8 15.17 41.10 41.36
C GLY A 8 13.88 41.11 40.51
N VAL A 9 12.65 41.16 41.02
CA VAL A 9 12.11 41.74 42.26
C VAL A 9 10.70 41.14 42.48
N ARG A 10 10.39 40.78 43.75
CA ARG A 10 9.12 40.87 44.54
C ARG A 10 7.77 40.70 43.78
N ARG A 11 6.73 40.01 44.28
CA ARG A 11 6.18 40.00 45.65
C ARG A 11 4.95 39.05 45.67
N GLY A 12 4.77 38.28 46.75
CA GLY A 12 3.42 37.98 47.29
C GLY A 12 2.98 36.51 47.42
N TYR A 13 3.48 35.82 48.45
CA TYR A 13 2.74 34.77 49.20
C TYR A 13 1.74 35.49 50.16
N ALA A 14 0.63 34.95 50.66
CA ALA A 14 0.23 33.59 51.02
C ALA A 14 -1.28 33.55 51.34
N LEU A 15 -1.76 32.33 51.66
CA LEU A 15 -2.91 31.90 52.49
C LEU A 15 -4.12 31.39 51.68
N LEU A 16 -4.29 30.07 51.51
CA LEU A 16 -4.66 28.99 52.46
C LEU A 16 -6.18 28.69 52.44
N ILE A 17 -6.50 27.60 51.74
CA ILE A 17 -7.71 26.73 51.81
C ILE A 17 -7.75 26.13 53.25
N PRO A 18 -8.90 25.82 53.93
CA PRO A 18 -9.77 24.72 53.47
C PRO A 18 -11.24 24.53 53.96
N PHE A 19 -11.92 23.64 53.22
CA PHE A 19 -12.82 22.53 53.60
C PHE A 19 -14.28 22.71 54.13
N LEU A 20 -15.15 21.90 53.49
CA LEU A 20 -16.23 21.02 54.00
C LEU A 20 -17.70 21.49 54.12
N ALA A 21 -18.54 20.78 53.33
CA ALA A 21 -19.88 20.23 53.58
C ALA A 21 -21.11 21.13 53.79
N ILE A 22 -22.21 20.81 53.09
CA ILE A 22 -23.47 20.26 53.65
C ILE A 22 -24.47 20.01 52.51
N ALA A 23 -25.11 18.85 52.56
CA ALA A 23 -26.24 18.46 51.72
C ALA A 23 -27.58 18.65 52.48
N ALA A 24 -28.64 18.74 51.68
CA ALA A 24 -30.04 18.35 51.95
C ALA A 24 -31.09 19.42 52.34
N ALA A 25 -32.10 19.45 51.46
CA ALA A 25 -33.55 19.50 51.70
C ALA A 25 -34.22 20.82 52.12
N ALA A 26 -35.11 21.35 51.27
CA ALA A 26 -36.55 21.01 51.28
C ALA A 26 -37.34 22.01 50.41
N GLY A 27 -38.28 21.49 49.61
CA GLY A 27 -39.19 22.30 48.80
C GLY A 27 -40.05 21.45 47.86
N ALA A 28 -40.76 20.47 48.42
CA ALA A 28 -41.79 19.72 47.71
C ALA A 28 -43.12 20.49 47.75
N ALA A 29 -43.79 20.68 46.60
CA ALA A 29 -45.20 20.35 46.39
C ALA A 29 -45.71 20.78 44.99
N ALA A 30 -46.56 19.91 44.43
CA ALA A 30 -47.60 20.14 43.43
C ALA A 30 -47.21 20.16 41.94
N CYS A 31 -47.29 18.99 41.27
CA CYS A 31 -48.49 18.56 40.53
C CYS A 31 -48.19 17.33 39.67
N GLN A 32 -48.84 16.21 40.00
CA GLN A 32 -48.98 15.04 39.13
C GLN A 32 -49.96 15.37 37.99
N GLY A 33 -49.62 14.98 36.77
CA GLY A 33 -50.49 15.05 35.60
C GLY A 33 -49.97 14.17 34.47
N CYS A 34 -50.54 12.97 34.36
CA CYS A 34 -50.21 11.92 33.39
C CYS A 34 -50.59 12.27 31.95
N LYS A 35 -49.70 11.95 30.98
CA LYS A 35 -49.91 11.14 29.75
C LYS A 35 -48.98 11.58 28.61
N VAL A 36 -48.20 10.63 28.12
CA VAL A 36 -47.49 10.71 26.82
C VAL A 36 -48.52 10.51 25.71
N PRO A 37 -48.48 11.26 24.59
CA PRO A 37 -49.40 11.04 23.48
C PRO A 37 -49.10 9.70 22.80
N GLU A 38 -50.12 8.85 22.63
CA GLU A 38 -50.09 7.71 21.73
C GLU A 38 -49.78 8.21 20.31
N GLN A 39 -48.71 7.67 19.73
CA GLN A 39 -48.48 7.72 18.29
C GLN A 39 -49.62 6.95 17.62
N GLY A 40 -50.48 7.70 16.92
CA GLY A 40 -51.46 7.13 16.03
C GLY A 40 -50.77 6.22 15.02
N ALA A 41 -51.29 5.01 14.88
CA ALA A 41 -50.90 4.04 13.88
C ALA A 41 -50.99 4.68 12.49
N ALA A 42 -49.86 5.14 11.97
CA ALA A 42 -49.68 5.34 10.55
C ALA A 42 -49.52 3.96 9.93
N SER A 43 -50.38 3.67 8.97
CA SER A 43 -50.45 2.47 8.16
C SER A 43 -49.08 1.95 7.74
N ALA A 44 -48.86 0.67 8.01
CA ALA A 44 -47.79 -0.12 7.46
C ALA A 44 -47.90 -0.16 5.94
N GLU A 45 -47.11 0.67 5.25
CA GLU A 45 -46.73 0.43 3.86
C GLU A 45 -45.22 0.65 3.71
N ALA A 46 -44.59 -0.37 3.11
CA ALA A 46 -43.19 -0.49 2.72
C ALA A 46 -42.15 -0.71 3.84
N ASP A 47 -42.30 -1.83 4.55
CA ASP A 47 -41.15 -2.56 5.09
C ASP A 47 -40.40 -3.19 3.89
N ALA A 48 -39.54 -2.40 3.24
CA ALA A 48 -38.73 -2.83 2.11
C ALA A 48 -37.34 -3.26 2.58
N ASP A 49 -37.22 -4.58 2.74
CA ASP A 49 -36.03 -5.42 2.66
C ASP A 49 -34.94 -5.25 3.72
N VAL A 50 -35.21 -5.83 4.90
CA VAL A 50 -34.23 -6.21 5.94
C VAL A 50 -33.30 -7.36 5.46
N GLY A 51 -33.45 -7.86 4.22
CA GLY A 51 -32.73 -8.99 3.64
C GLY A 51 -31.95 -8.71 2.36
N ALA A 52 -31.71 -7.45 1.97
CA ALA A 52 -30.89 -7.13 0.79
C ALA A 52 -29.46 -7.63 0.98
N THR A 53 -29.13 -8.80 0.43
CA THR A 53 -27.81 -9.41 0.50
C THR A 53 -26.82 -8.80 -0.49
N ARG A 54 -27.32 -8.09 -1.51
CA ARG A 54 -26.50 -7.47 -2.56
C ARG A 54 -26.46 -5.96 -2.42
N PRO A 55 -25.27 -5.34 -2.54
CA PRO A 55 -25.15 -3.88 -2.53
C PRO A 55 -25.80 -3.27 -3.76
N THR A 56 -26.32 -2.04 -3.63
CA THR A 56 -26.76 -1.24 -4.77
C THR A 56 -25.58 -0.69 -5.56
N VAL A 57 -24.51 -0.31 -4.84
CA VAL A 57 -23.24 0.13 -5.44
C VAL A 57 -22.11 -0.47 -4.63
N ARG A 58 -21.23 -1.26 -5.27
CA ARG A 58 -19.94 -1.65 -4.69
C ARG A 58 -18.82 -0.77 -5.24
N LEU A 59 -18.00 -0.23 -4.35
CA LEU A 59 -16.76 0.46 -4.68
C LEU A 59 -15.58 -0.39 -4.22
N TYR A 60 -14.65 -0.67 -5.13
CA TYR A 60 -13.28 -1.06 -4.78
C TYR A 60 -12.42 0.20 -4.79
N VAL A 61 -11.77 0.47 -3.67
CA VAL A 61 -11.06 1.73 -3.41
C VAL A 61 -9.57 1.45 -3.31
N LEU A 62 -8.79 2.16 -4.12
CA LEU A 62 -7.33 2.08 -4.18
C LEU A 62 -6.70 3.43 -3.80
N SER A 63 -5.62 3.41 -3.03
CA SER A 63 -4.85 4.61 -2.66
C SER A 63 -3.39 4.41 -3.00
N THR A 64 -2.79 5.35 -3.74
CA THR A 64 -1.33 5.43 -3.96
C THR A 64 -0.71 4.10 -4.44
N VAL A 65 -1.19 3.58 -5.57
CA VAL A 65 -0.68 2.32 -6.15
C VAL A 65 0.78 2.48 -6.61
N ALA A 66 1.13 3.65 -7.13
CA ALA A 66 2.49 4.08 -7.46
C ALA A 66 3.27 3.08 -8.34
N GLY A 67 2.60 2.49 -9.33
CA GLY A 67 3.22 1.56 -10.27
C GLY A 67 3.56 0.17 -9.68
N ALA A 68 3.10 -0.15 -8.47
CA ALA A 68 3.31 -1.47 -7.88
C ALA A 68 2.46 -2.54 -8.60
N LEU A 69 3.10 -3.31 -9.48
CA LEU A 69 2.44 -4.35 -10.28
C LEU A 69 2.28 -5.67 -9.50
N GLU A 70 3.35 -6.13 -8.85
CA GLU A 70 3.42 -7.41 -8.15
C GLU A 70 4.45 -7.37 -7.02
N PRO A 71 4.33 -8.27 -6.02
CA PRO A 71 5.38 -8.48 -5.04
C PRO A 71 6.57 -9.29 -5.61
N CYS A 72 7.67 -9.45 -4.84
CA CYS A 72 8.89 -10.15 -5.28
C CYS A 72 8.68 -11.65 -5.60
N GLY A 73 7.73 -12.31 -4.92
CA GLY A 73 7.58 -13.76 -4.90
C GLY A 73 8.62 -14.50 -4.05
N CYS A 74 9.47 -13.76 -3.32
CA CYS A 74 10.64 -14.28 -2.62
C CYS A 74 10.32 -14.88 -1.23
N THR A 75 9.14 -14.54 -0.68
CA THR A 75 8.56 -15.15 0.51
C THR A 75 7.13 -15.58 0.22
N LYS A 76 6.58 -16.51 1.01
CA LYS A 76 5.19 -16.99 0.85
C LYS A 76 4.17 -15.89 1.22
N ASP A 77 3.07 -15.81 0.47
CA ASP A 77 1.88 -14.99 0.77
C ASP A 77 2.19 -13.49 0.98
N GLN A 78 2.94 -12.90 0.04
CA GLN A 78 3.27 -11.46 0.04
C GLN A 78 2.04 -10.59 -0.28
N LEU A 79 2.09 -9.31 0.15
CA LEU A 79 1.05 -8.32 -0.16
C LEU A 79 1.28 -7.65 -1.51
N GLY A 80 0.20 -7.21 -2.14
CA GLY A 80 0.22 -6.54 -3.44
C GLY A 80 -0.08 -7.52 -4.58
N GLY A 81 0.02 -7.05 -5.82
CA GLY A 81 -0.34 -7.81 -7.01
C GLY A 81 -1.65 -7.34 -7.64
N ILE A 82 -1.56 -6.69 -8.79
CA ILE A 82 -2.73 -6.24 -9.54
C ILE A 82 -3.51 -7.42 -10.14
N ASP A 83 -2.84 -8.53 -10.42
CA ASP A 83 -3.43 -9.82 -10.79
C ASP A 83 -4.18 -10.47 -9.62
N HIS A 84 -3.67 -10.33 -8.39
CA HIS A 84 -4.36 -10.78 -7.17
C HIS A 84 -5.58 -9.91 -6.85
N LEU A 85 -5.50 -8.59 -7.07
CA LEU A 85 -6.67 -7.70 -7.01
C LEU A 85 -7.73 -8.10 -8.06
N ALA A 86 -7.30 -8.36 -9.30
CA ALA A 86 -8.20 -8.78 -10.37
C ALA A 86 -8.91 -10.10 -10.03
N ALA A 87 -8.19 -11.07 -9.48
CA ALA A 87 -8.75 -12.34 -9.02
C ALA A 87 -9.79 -12.14 -7.91
N LEU A 88 -9.51 -11.25 -6.95
CA LEU A 88 -10.47 -10.89 -5.90
C LEU A 88 -11.76 -10.29 -6.49
N ILE A 89 -11.63 -9.30 -7.37
CA ILE A 89 -12.77 -8.65 -8.02
C ILE A 89 -13.60 -9.67 -8.81
N GLU A 90 -12.93 -10.59 -9.50
CA GLU A 90 -13.60 -11.65 -10.25
C GLU A 90 -14.34 -12.64 -9.34
N SER A 91 -13.69 -13.08 -8.25
CA SER A 91 -14.30 -14.00 -7.28
C SER A 91 -15.58 -13.44 -6.66
N GLN A 92 -15.69 -12.10 -6.57
CA GLN A 92 -16.83 -11.38 -6.00
C GLN A 92 -17.85 -10.90 -7.05
N ARG A 93 -17.67 -11.24 -8.33
CA ARG A 93 -18.56 -10.80 -9.43
C ARG A 93 -20.03 -11.16 -9.18
N GLY A 94 -20.30 -12.31 -8.56
CA GLY A 94 -21.67 -12.77 -8.27
C GLY A 94 -22.36 -12.02 -7.12
N GLU A 95 -21.59 -11.39 -6.24
CA GLU A 95 -22.11 -10.59 -5.11
C GLU A 95 -22.50 -9.18 -5.56
N ALA A 96 -21.67 -8.58 -6.42
CA ALA A 96 -21.84 -7.24 -6.96
C ALA A 96 -21.52 -7.23 -8.46
N PRO A 97 -22.53 -7.50 -9.33
CA PRO A 97 -22.31 -7.50 -10.78
C PRO A 97 -21.99 -6.11 -11.31
N ASP A 98 -22.65 -5.07 -10.78
CA ASP A 98 -22.34 -3.68 -11.07
C ASP A 98 -21.46 -3.11 -9.94
N ARG A 99 -20.27 -2.65 -10.30
CA ARG A 99 -19.24 -2.18 -9.36
C ARG A 99 -18.39 -1.10 -10.01
N LEU A 100 -17.73 -0.29 -9.19
CA LEU A 100 -16.73 0.66 -9.64
C LEU A 100 -15.42 0.39 -8.92
N VAL A 101 -14.32 0.38 -9.67
CA VAL A 101 -12.99 0.53 -9.08
C VAL A 101 -12.61 2.00 -9.20
N VAL A 102 -12.19 2.61 -8.10
CA VAL A 102 -11.81 4.03 -8.04
C VAL A 102 -10.51 4.21 -7.27
N GLY A 103 -9.71 5.21 -7.67
CA GLY A 103 -8.39 5.45 -7.08
C GLY A 103 -8.14 6.90 -6.69
N ALA A 104 -7.20 7.12 -5.77
CA ALA A 104 -6.61 8.43 -5.53
C ALA A 104 -5.12 8.32 -5.23
N GLY A 105 -4.36 9.34 -5.65
CA GLY A 105 -2.90 9.34 -5.53
C GLY A 105 -2.26 8.49 -6.62
N PRO A 106 -0.93 8.58 -6.78
CA PRO A 106 -0.29 8.15 -8.02
C PRO A 106 -0.61 6.70 -8.35
N LEU A 107 -0.94 6.45 -9.62
CA LEU A 107 -1.25 5.12 -10.14
C LEU A 107 -0.04 4.54 -10.87
N LEU A 108 0.66 5.36 -11.66
CA LEU A 108 1.50 4.88 -12.76
C LEU A 108 2.97 4.67 -12.39
N PHE A 109 3.55 5.53 -11.55
CA PHE A 109 4.99 5.54 -11.27
C PHE A 109 5.29 5.61 -9.78
N MET A 110 6.35 4.91 -9.37
CA MET A 110 6.87 4.89 -8.00
C MET A 110 7.66 6.16 -7.67
N GLU A 111 8.35 6.71 -8.67
CA GLU A 111 9.10 7.95 -8.55
C GLU A 111 8.46 9.05 -9.41
N PRO A 112 8.49 10.32 -8.96
CA PRO A 112 8.01 11.44 -9.75
C PRO A 112 8.97 11.87 -10.86
N GLU A 113 10.21 11.39 -10.83
CA GLU A 113 11.21 11.64 -11.86
C GLU A 113 11.76 10.31 -12.38
N VAL A 114 11.73 10.13 -13.70
CA VAL A 114 12.27 8.93 -14.36
C VAL A 114 13.68 9.19 -14.87
N LYS A 115 14.66 8.47 -14.33
CA LYS A 115 16.06 8.55 -14.77
C LYS A 115 16.21 8.11 -16.24
N PRO A 116 17.12 8.72 -17.03
CA PRO A 116 17.30 8.38 -18.45
C PRO A 116 17.50 6.90 -18.72
N GLU A 117 18.32 6.23 -17.90
CA GLU A 117 18.62 4.81 -18.01
C GLU A 117 17.41 3.92 -17.70
N ARG A 118 16.43 4.39 -16.92
CA ARG A 118 15.23 3.63 -16.57
C ARG A 118 14.04 3.92 -17.49
N ARG A 119 14.13 4.99 -18.29
CA ARG A 119 13.01 5.57 -19.06
C ARG A 119 12.20 4.55 -19.83
N THR A 120 12.83 3.64 -20.56
CA THR A 120 12.11 2.64 -21.36
C THR A 120 11.38 1.63 -20.49
N GLN A 121 12.05 1.07 -19.47
CA GLN A 121 11.43 0.09 -18.58
C GLN A 121 10.28 0.71 -17.80
N ASP A 122 10.49 1.88 -17.20
CA ASP A 122 9.48 2.54 -16.37
C ASP A 122 8.27 2.98 -17.23
N ALA A 123 8.48 3.39 -18.49
CA ALA A 123 7.38 3.63 -19.43
C ALA A 123 6.58 2.36 -19.74
N TRP A 124 7.23 1.21 -19.94
CA TRP A 124 6.54 -0.06 -20.19
C TRP A 124 5.86 -0.61 -18.92
N LYS A 125 6.40 -0.31 -17.74
CA LYS A 125 5.77 -0.63 -16.46
C LYS A 125 4.48 0.17 -16.27
N ALA A 126 4.51 1.47 -16.55
CA ALA A 126 3.32 2.32 -16.54
C ALA A 126 2.28 1.90 -17.60
N GLU A 127 2.72 1.47 -18.78
CA GLU A 127 1.85 0.86 -19.81
C GLU A 127 1.18 -0.42 -19.30
N ALA A 128 1.93 -1.33 -18.67
CA ALA A 128 1.39 -2.54 -18.06
C ALA A 128 0.39 -2.23 -16.94
N MET A 129 0.70 -1.24 -16.09
CA MET A 129 -0.22 -0.76 -15.04
C MET A 129 -1.51 -0.20 -15.64
N ALA A 130 -1.42 0.61 -16.70
CA ALA A 130 -2.60 1.14 -17.37
C ALA A 130 -3.47 0.04 -18.00
N LEU A 131 -2.86 -0.95 -18.64
CA LEU A 131 -3.59 -2.09 -19.22
C LEU A 131 -4.24 -2.95 -18.12
N ALA A 132 -3.54 -3.24 -17.03
CA ALA A 132 -4.11 -3.96 -15.90
C ALA A 132 -5.23 -3.16 -15.20
N ALA A 133 -5.12 -1.83 -15.13
CA ALA A 133 -6.17 -0.94 -14.64
C ALA A 133 -7.45 -1.04 -15.47
N LYS A 134 -7.33 -1.29 -16.78
CA LYS A 134 -8.48 -1.57 -17.66
C LYS A 134 -9.15 -2.90 -17.31
N GLU A 135 -8.37 -3.96 -17.10
CA GLU A 135 -8.91 -5.30 -16.79
C GLU A 135 -9.67 -5.32 -15.46
N ILE A 136 -9.16 -4.63 -14.43
CA ILE A 136 -9.89 -4.50 -13.15
C ILE A 136 -11.10 -3.56 -13.25
N GLY A 137 -11.27 -2.85 -14.37
CA GLY A 137 -12.39 -1.92 -14.57
C GLY A 137 -12.26 -0.61 -13.79
N LEU A 138 -11.05 -0.04 -13.70
CA LEU A 138 -10.82 1.28 -13.10
C LEU A 138 -11.71 2.33 -13.79
N ALA A 139 -12.64 2.92 -13.05
CA ALA A 139 -13.57 3.91 -13.58
C ALA A 139 -12.95 5.31 -13.61
N ALA A 140 -12.21 5.65 -12.56
CA ALA A 140 -11.53 6.94 -12.42
C ALA A 140 -10.44 6.92 -11.34
N TRP A 141 -9.47 7.82 -11.47
CA TRP A 141 -8.56 8.15 -10.37
C TRP A 141 -8.22 9.63 -10.30
N ALA A 142 -7.90 10.12 -9.11
CA ALA A 142 -7.28 11.43 -8.93
C ALA A 142 -5.75 11.30 -9.02
N PRO A 143 -5.08 11.97 -9.97
CA PRO A 143 -3.65 11.77 -10.22
C PRO A 143 -2.77 12.49 -9.17
N GLY A 144 -1.60 11.91 -8.88
CA GLY A 144 -0.53 12.55 -8.11
C GLY A 144 0.61 13.06 -9.01
N GLU A 145 1.63 13.70 -8.43
CA GLU A 145 2.85 14.16 -9.11
C GLU A 145 3.44 13.07 -10.02
N ASN A 146 3.53 11.84 -9.51
CA ASN A 146 4.18 10.75 -10.21
C ASN A 146 3.49 10.36 -11.52
N ASP A 147 2.19 10.59 -11.68
CA ASP A 147 1.49 10.27 -12.93
C ASP A 147 1.97 11.12 -14.11
N TRP A 148 2.64 12.25 -13.83
CA TRP A 148 3.30 13.11 -14.82
C TRP A 148 4.79 12.83 -15.01
N ALA A 149 5.36 11.76 -14.43
CA ALA A 149 6.80 11.53 -14.45
C ALA A 149 7.42 11.44 -15.87
N LEU A 150 6.60 11.12 -16.89
CA LEU A 150 6.98 11.15 -18.31
C LEU A 150 6.31 12.26 -19.14
N GLY A 151 5.63 13.21 -18.49
CA GLY A 151 4.95 14.35 -19.10
C GLY A 151 3.49 14.09 -19.49
N ALA A 152 2.80 15.16 -19.90
CA ALA A 152 1.35 15.14 -20.17
C ALA A 152 0.94 14.23 -21.34
N GLU A 153 1.77 14.12 -22.38
CA GLU A 153 1.50 13.24 -23.52
C GLU A 153 1.50 11.76 -23.10
N ALA A 154 2.44 11.37 -22.23
CA ALA A 154 2.50 10.02 -21.70
C ALA A 154 1.28 9.74 -20.80
N LEU A 155 0.91 10.66 -19.92
CA LEU A 155 -0.29 10.53 -19.09
C LEU A 155 -1.56 10.36 -19.94
N ALA A 156 -1.71 11.14 -21.01
CA ALA A 156 -2.85 11.01 -21.94
C ALA A 156 -2.89 9.63 -22.62
N LYS A 157 -1.73 9.08 -23.00
CA LYS A 157 -1.63 7.71 -23.53
C LYS A 157 -2.09 6.67 -22.50
N TYR A 158 -1.59 6.75 -21.26
CA TYR A 158 -1.95 5.79 -20.21
C TYR A 158 -3.42 5.91 -19.78
N GLN A 159 -3.98 7.12 -19.80
CA GLN A 159 -5.42 7.34 -19.64
C GLN A 159 -6.22 6.62 -20.72
N GLU A 160 -5.83 6.72 -21.99
CA GLU A 160 -6.51 6.02 -23.08
C GLU A 160 -6.40 4.49 -22.93
N GLN A 161 -5.21 3.98 -22.59
CA GLN A 161 -4.97 2.55 -22.41
C GLN A 161 -5.76 1.96 -21.24
N SER A 162 -5.86 2.68 -20.12
CA SER A 162 -6.66 2.26 -18.96
C SER A 162 -8.16 2.38 -19.18
N GLY A 163 -8.61 3.29 -20.06
CA GLY A 163 -10.03 3.63 -20.21
C GLY A 163 -10.61 4.36 -18.99
N ALA A 164 -9.81 4.59 -17.95
CA ALA A 164 -10.20 5.27 -16.73
C ALA A 164 -10.20 6.78 -16.92
N ALA A 165 -11.06 7.49 -16.19
CA ALA A 165 -11.04 8.94 -16.18
C ALA A 165 -9.98 9.47 -15.21
N VAL A 166 -9.09 10.34 -15.68
CA VAL A 166 -8.22 11.14 -14.80
C VAL A 166 -9.03 12.33 -14.29
N LEU A 167 -9.25 12.41 -12.98
CA LEU A 167 -10.11 13.42 -12.37
C LEU A 167 -9.35 14.38 -11.45
N ALA A 168 -9.32 15.66 -11.79
CA ALA A 168 -8.85 16.72 -10.91
C ALA A 168 -9.45 18.07 -11.31
N LYS A 169 -10.62 18.40 -10.73
CA LYS A 169 -11.39 19.61 -11.05
C LYS A 169 -10.70 20.91 -10.65
N ASN A 170 -9.78 20.85 -9.70
CA ASN A 170 -9.00 22.01 -9.25
C ASN A 170 -7.76 22.26 -10.11
N LEU A 171 -7.45 21.42 -11.11
CA LEU A 171 -6.30 21.62 -11.97
C LEU A 171 -6.65 22.45 -13.21
N GLU A 172 -5.78 23.40 -13.53
CA GLU A 172 -5.78 24.15 -14.78
C GLU A 172 -4.59 23.73 -15.64
N GLY A 173 -4.75 23.74 -16.97
CA GLY A 173 -3.69 23.40 -17.93
C GLY A 173 -3.35 21.91 -18.04
N ALA A 174 -4.03 21.03 -17.31
CA ALA A 174 -3.82 19.59 -17.35
C ALA A 174 -4.62 18.94 -18.52
N GLN A 175 -3.93 18.61 -19.61
CA GLN A 175 -4.53 17.96 -20.78
C GLN A 175 -5.10 16.58 -20.42
N GLY A 176 -6.29 16.24 -20.92
CA GLY A 176 -6.95 14.94 -20.71
C GLY A 176 -7.64 14.78 -19.34
N VAL A 177 -7.32 15.65 -18.39
CA VAL A 177 -7.90 15.65 -17.03
C VAL A 177 -9.28 16.30 -17.03
N ARG A 178 -10.24 15.66 -16.38
CA ARG A 178 -11.63 16.15 -16.23
C ARG A 178 -11.92 16.46 -14.77
N GLY A 179 -13.00 17.16 -14.48
CA GLY A 179 -13.40 17.42 -13.10
C GLY A 179 -14.29 16.33 -12.49
N VAL A 180 -15.27 15.88 -13.27
CA VAL A 180 -16.37 15.02 -12.82
C VAL A 180 -16.68 13.97 -13.88
N VAL A 181 -17.03 12.77 -13.43
CA VAL A 181 -17.64 11.73 -14.27
C VAL A 181 -18.82 11.12 -13.52
N VAL A 182 -19.94 10.90 -14.20
CA VAL A 182 -21.09 10.17 -13.66
C VAL A 182 -21.15 8.77 -14.26
N ARG A 183 -21.36 7.76 -13.41
CA ARG A 183 -21.54 6.35 -13.78
C ARG A 183 -22.88 5.85 -13.26
N ASP A 184 -23.56 5.04 -14.06
CA ASP A 184 -24.75 4.32 -13.62
C ASP A 184 -24.33 2.96 -13.07
N VAL A 185 -24.75 2.65 -11.85
CA VAL A 185 -24.46 1.37 -11.16
C VAL A 185 -25.78 0.87 -10.62
N SER A 186 -26.30 -0.21 -11.20
CA SER A 186 -27.62 -0.76 -10.86
C SER A 186 -28.76 0.28 -10.81
N GLY A 187 -28.75 1.27 -11.72
CA GLY A 187 -29.75 2.34 -11.79
C GLY A 187 -29.52 3.52 -10.84
N VAL A 188 -28.43 3.50 -10.05
CA VAL A 188 -27.99 4.63 -9.24
C VAL A 188 -26.89 5.37 -9.98
N LYS A 189 -27.09 6.68 -10.18
CA LYS A 189 -26.08 7.56 -10.76
C LYS A 189 -25.08 8.00 -9.69
N VAL A 190 -23.85 7.54 -9.81
CA VAL A 190 -22.73 7.86 -8.94
C VAL A 190 -21.86 8.93 -9.60
N GLY A 191 -21.75 10.11 -8.99
CA GLY A 191 -20.84 11.16 -9.38
C GLY A 191 -19.47 10.97 -8.74
N LEU A 192 -18.44 10.83 -9.57
CA LEU A 192 -17.04 10.77 -9.19
C LEU A 192 -16.43 12.16 -9.38
N ILE A 193 -15.88 12.75 -8.32
CA ILE A 193 -15.32 14.11 -8.32
C ILE A 193 -13.86 14.04 -7.89
N GLY A 194 -12.95 14.45 -8.75
CA GLY A 194 -11.52 14.40 -8.44
C GLY A 194 -10.92 15.74 -8.07
N VAL A 195 -9.94 15.74 -7.18
CA VAL A 195 -9.05 16.87 -6.87
C VAL A 195 -7.63 16.39 -6.58
N SER A 196 -6.65 17.19 -6.95
CA SER A 196 -5.22 16.84 -6.83
C SER A 196 -4.34 18.05 -6.52
N ASP A 197 -3.24 17.83 -5.81
CA ASP A 197 -2.15 18.81 -5.67
C ASP A 197 -0.84 18.12 -6.06
N PRO A 198 -0.54 18.00 -7.36
CA PRO A 198 0.65 17.28 -7.85
C PRO A 198 1.93 18.12 -7.67
N LYS A 199 1.99 18.97 -6.65
CA LYS A 199 3.14 19.82 -6.36
C LYS A 199 4.28 18.97 -5.82
N GLY A 200 5.41 18.99 -6.52
CA GLY A 200 6.61 18.29 -6.10
C GLY A 200 7.28 18.90 -4.88
N LEU A 201 8.27 18.20 -4.33
CA LEU A 201 9.02 18.63 -3.14
C LEU A 201 9.67 20.01 -3.29
N ALA A 202 10.08 20.37 -4.51
CA ALA A 202 10.64 21.69 -4.82
C ALA A 202 9.58 22.81 -4.87
N GLY A 203 8.30 22.48 -4.67
CA GLY A 203 7.18 23.41 -4.77
C GLY A 203 6.72 23.67 -6.21
N ALA A 204 7.28 22.98 -7.20
CA ALA A 204 6.93 23.09 -8.61
C ALA A 204 5.77 22.15 -8.97
N TYR A 205 4.89 22.60 -9.86
CA TYR A 205 3.88 21.76 -10.49
C TYR A 205 4.45 21.13 -11.77
N PRO A 206 3.83 20.04 -12.27
CA PRO A 206 4.11 19.54 -13.61
C PRO A 206 3.95 20.64 -14.66
N ASP A 207 4.70 20.52 -15.76
CA ASP A 207 4.73 21.54 -16.81
C ASP A 207 3.32 21.92 -17.29
N GLY A 208 3.00 23.23 -17.21
CA GLY A 208 1.71 23.78 -17.62
C GLY A 208 0.56 23.57 -16.62
N VAL A 209 0.76 22.80 -15.55
CA VAL A 209 -0.27 22.49 -14.55
C VAL A 209 -0.25 23.52 -13.41
N LYS A 210 -1.44 23.91 -12.94
CA LYS A 210 -1.62 24.69 -11.70
C LYS A 210 -2.79 24.13 -10.91
N ALA A 211 -2.74 24.25 -9.59
CA ALA A 211 -3.83 23.85 -8.71
C ALA A 211 -4.51 25.08 -8.08
N GLY A 212 -5.84 25.14 -8.19
CA GLY A 212 -6.71 26.03 -7.45
C GLY A 212 -7.23 25.41 -6.14
N SER A 213 -8.23 26.04 -5.53
CA SER A 213 -8.84 25.56 -4.29
C SER A 213 -9.53 24.21 -4.47
N ALA A 214 -9.05 23.18 -3.78
CA ALA A 214 -9.67 21.86 -3.79
C ALA A 214 -11.09 21.87 -3.20
N VAL A 215 -11.33 22.66 -2.14
CA VAL A 215 -12.66 22.77 -1.50
C VAL A 215 -13.69 23.33 -2.48
N GLU A 216 -13.37 24.45 -3.14
CA GLU A 216 -14.30 25.08 -4.08
C GLU A 216 -14.51 24.21 -5.32
N ALA A 217 -13.47 23.50 -5.76
CA ALA A 217 -13.58 22.54 -6.84
C ALA A 217 -14.51 21.37 -6.50
N VAL A 218 -14.39 20.78 -5.30
CA VAL A 218 -15.29 19.69 -4.86
C VAL A 218 -16.74 20.16 -4.82
N LYS A 219 -17.04 21.31 -4.19
CA LYS A 219 -18.40 21.88 -4.15
C LYS A 219 -18.98 22.06 -5.55
N ALA A 220 -18.21 22.69 -6.45
CA ALA A 220 -18.63 22.87 -7.84
C ALA A 220 -18.81 21.53 -8.57
N GLY A 221 -18.00 20.52 -8.23
CA GLY A 221 -18.08 19.18 -8.83
C GLY A 221 -19.32 18.42 -8.39
N VAL A 222 -19.70 18.53 -7.12
CA VAL A 222 -20.97 17.99 -6.60
C VAL A 222 -22.15 18.62 -7.33
N GLU A 223 -22.17 19.94 -7.50
CA GLU A 223 -23.24 20.63 -8.24
C GLU A 223 -23.31 20.23 -9.72
N GLU A 224 -22.16 20.02 -10.36
CA GLU A 224 -22.08 19.50 -11.72
C GLU A 224 -22.62 18.07 -11.82
N ALA A 225 -22.27 17.19 -10.88
CA ALA A 225 -22.77 15.82 -10.82
C ALA A 225 -24.29 15.78 -10.57
N LYS A 226 -24.82 16.63 -9.68
CA LYS A 226 -26.27 16.78 -9.43
C LYS A 226 -27.02 17.13 -10.72
N LYS A 227 -26.50 18.06 -11.52
CA LYS A 227 -27.09 18.45 -12.82
C LYS A 227 -27.12 17.30 -13.84
N GLN A 228 -26.21 16.34 -13.71
CA GLN A 228 -26.18 15.11 -14.52
C GLN A 228 -27.07 13.99 -13.94
N GLY A 229 -27.75 14.26 -12.83
CA GLY A 229 -28.68 13.35 -12.14
C GLY A 229 -28.01 12.41 -11.15
N ALA A 230 -26.76 12.67 -10.75
CA ALA A 230 -26.11 11.88 -9.71
C ALA A 230 -26.79 12.06 -8.35
N THR A 231 -26.95 10.97 -7.62
CA THR A 231 -27.54 10.93 -6.27
C THR A 231 -26.54 10.45 -5.22
N VAL A 232 -25.50 9.72 -5.63
CA VAL A 232 -24.35 9.34 -4.80
C VAL A 232 -23.13 10.13 -5.26
N PHE A 233 -22.34 10.64 -4.32
CA PHE A 233 -21.17 11.49 -4.59
C PHE A 233 -19.92 10.89 -3.93
N VAL A 234 -18.91 10.61 -4.74
CA VAL A 234 -17.63 10.05 -4.32
C VAL A 234 -16.52 11.03 -4.69
N GLY A 235 -15.82 11.55 -3.68
CA GLY A 235 -14.63 12.37 -3.85
C GLY A 235 -13.37 11.50 -4.00
N LEU A 236 -12.50 11.84 -4.94
CA LEU A 236 -11.17 11.25 -5.12
C LEU A 236 -10.13 12.36 -4.89
N ALA A 237 -9.28 12.24 -3.88
CA ALA A 237 -8.40 13.31 -3.45
C ALA A 237 -6.93 12.86 -3.37
N ALA A 238 -6.10 13.33 -4.31
CA ALA A 238 -4.65 13.20 -4.26
C ALA A 238 -4.03 14.47 -3.63
N LEU A 239 -4.15 14.59 -2.31
CA LEU A 239 -3.82 15.81 -1.55
C LEU A 239 -3.05 15.46 -0.27
N PRO A 240 -2.30 16.40 0.32
CA PRO A 240 -1.82 16.23 1.69
C PRO A 240 -2.99 15.85 2.61
N ARG A 241 -2.84 14.76 3.40
CA ARG A 241 -3.94 14.15 4.16
C ARG A 241 -4.74 15.17 4.98
N GLY A 242 -4.07 16.10 5.67
CA GLY A 242 -4.74 17.12 6.47
C GLY A 242 -5.62 18.08 5.66
N GLU A 243 -5.26 18.38 4.41
CA GLU A 243 -6.10 19.17 3.50
C GLU A 243 -7.25 18.35 2.95
N ALA A 244 -6.98 17.08 2.62
CA ALA A 244 -7.99 16.17 2.11
C ALA A 244 -9.13 15.94 3.13
N LEU A 245 -8.81 15.78 4.42
CA LEU A 245 -9.81 15.63 5.48
C LEU A 245 -10.74 16.86 5.60
N ARG A 246 -10.23 18.06 5.34
CA ARG A 246 -11.07 19.29 5.35
C ARG A 246 -12.11 19.30 4.25
N LEU A 247 -11.96 18.49 3.18
CA LEU A 247 -12.98 18.38 2.15
C LEU A 247 -14.28 17.80 2.71
N ALA A 248 -14.20 16.81 3.60
CA ALA A 248 -15.39 16.23 4.22
C ALA A 248 -16.16 17.26 5.08
N ASP A 249 -15.45 18.12 5.82
CA ASP A 249 -16.08 19.19 6.61
C ASP A 249 -16.72 20.29 5.73
N ASN A 250 -16.11 20.59 4.58
CA ASN A 250 -16.50 21.72 3.73
C ASN A 250 -17.40 21.33 2.54
N ALA A 251 -17.57 20.03 2.28
CA ALA A 251 -18.45 19.47 1.26
C ALA A 251 -19.22 18.26 1.84
N PRO A 252 -20.11 18.48 2.82
CA PRO A 252 -20.82 17.41 3.54
C PRO A 252 -21.75 16.58 2.64
N GLU A 253 -22.00 17.00 1.41
CA GLU A 253 -22.74 16.23 0.40
C GLU A 253 -21.97 15.01 -0.13
N LEU A 254 -20.65 14.93 0.10
CA LEU A 254 -19.89 13.73 -0.22
C LEU A 254 -20.35 12.56 0.65
N HIS A 255 -20.60 11.42 0.01
CA HIS A 255 -20.95 10.20 0.73
C HIS A 255 -19.69 9.38 1.04
N VAL A 256 -18.75 9.34 0.09
CA VAL A 256 -17.45 8.67 0.25
C VAL A 256 -16.36 9.63 -0.22
N LEU A 257 -15.25 9.69 0.53
CA LEU A 257 -14.06 10.45 0.17
C LEU A 257 -12.84 9.51 0.20
N VAL A 258 -12.31 9.21 -0.97
CA VAL A 258 -11.11 8.40 -1.16
C VAL A 258 -9.88 9.30 -1.12
N LEU A 259 -8.94 8.98 -0.24
CA LEU A 259 -7.69 9.71 -0.10
C LEU A 259 -6.55 8.96 -0.78
N GLY A 260 -5.63 9.71 -1.36
CA GLY A 260 -4.33 9.25 -1.82
C GLY A 260 -3.28 10.33 -1.64
N LYS A 261 -2.01 9.95 -1.72
CA LYS A 261 -0.92 10.89 -1.57
C LYS A 261 -0.81 11.80 -2.81
N PRO A 262 -0.39 13.06 -2.64
CA PRO A 262 -0.10 13.94 -3.77
C PRO A 262 1.15 13.51 -4.54
N SER A 263 2.05 12.77 -3.91
CA SER A 263 3.32 12.27 -4.46
C SER A 263 3.74 11.04 -3.64
N GLU A 264 4.46 10.12 -4.27
CA GLU A 264 5.07 8.95 -3.61
C GLU A 264 6.55 8.86 -3.99
N ARG A 265 7.41 8.35 -3.10
CA ARG A 265 8.83 8.15 -3.38
C ARG A 265 9.37 6.92 -2.66
N GLY A 266 10.22 6.20 -3.38
CA GLY A 266 10.88 5.02 -2.88
C GLY A 266 9.92 3.91 -2.50
N ASP A 267 10.48 3.02 -1.68
CA ASP A 267 9.96 1.67 -1.51
C ASP A 267 9.21 1.46 -0.18
N VAL A 268 8.95 2.53 0.58
CA VAL A 268 8.36 2.41 1.91
C VAL A 268 6.87 2.07 1.82
N ASN A 269 6.45 1.02 2.52
CA ASN A 269 5.05 0.67 2.67
C ASN A 269 4.39 1.44 3.82
N ASP A 270 3.23 2.04 3.53
CA ASP A 270 2.35 2.62 4.53
C ASP A 270 1.68 1.52 5.37
N GLY A 271 1.45 1.79 6.65
CA GLY A 271 0.59 0.95 7.48
C GLY A 271 -0.90 1.12 7.15
N PRO A 272 -1.76 0.15 7.52
CA PRO A 272 -3.21 0.26 7.38
C PRO A 272 -3.75 1.47 8.15
N LYS A 273 -4.70 2.17 7.54
CA LYS A 273 -5.38 3.33 8.14
C LYS A 273 -6.86 2.97 8.34
N PRO A 274 -7.43 3.17 9.54
CA PRO A 274 -8.86 2.97 9.73
C PRO A 274 -9.66 3.97 8.88
N PRO A 275 -10.79 3.57 8.27
CA PRO A 275 -11.74 4.53 7.74
C PRO A 275 -12.29 5.38 8.89
N VAL A 276 -12.72 6.60 8.56
CA VAL A 276 -13.34 7.49 9.54
C VAL A 276 -14.61 8.12 8.96
N LEU A 277 -15.60 8.38 9.81
CA LEU A 277 -16.74 9.21 9.46
C LEU A 277 -16.46 10.65 9.90
N ILE A 278 -16.47 11.57 8.95
CA ILE A 278 -16.42 13.02 9.20
C ILE A 278 -17.77 13.58 8.78
N GLY A 279 -18.55 14.06 9.75
CA GLY A 279 -19.98 14.32 9.52
C GLY A 279 -20.69 13.04 9.08
N THR A 280 -21.16 13.04 7.84
CA THR A 280 -21.81 11.89 7.17
C THR A 280 -20.96 11.28 6.04
N THR A 281 -19.75 11.78 5.81
CA THR A 281 -18.86 11.32 4.75
C THR A 281 -17.95 10.21 5.26
N LEU A 282 -17.97 9.06 4.59
CA LEU A 282 -17.01 7.98 4.83
C LEU A 282 -15.67 8.34 4.17
N VAL A 283 -14.63 8.54 4.97
CA VAL A 283 -13.27 8.78 4.48
C VAL A 283 -12.49 7.47 4.50
N VAL A 284 -11.88 7.13 3.35
CA VAL A 284 -11.15 5.87 3.14
C VAL A 284 -9.77 6.16 2.57
N GLU A 285 -8.74 5.51 3.12
CA GLU A 285 -7.38 5.53 2.59
C GLU A 285 -6.76 4.14 2.77
N THR A 286 -6.41 3.46 1.68
CA THR A 286 -5.67 2.19 1.76
C THR A 286 -4.17 2.48 1.90
N PRO A 287 -3.36 1.54 2.41
CA PRO A 287 -1.92 1.56 2.22
C PRO A 287 -1.54 1.70 0.74
N ASN A 288 -0.35 2.26 0.51
CA ASN A 288 0.25 2.34 -0.82
C ASN A 288 0.65 0.95 -1.34
N HIS A 289 1.10 0.91 -2.60
CA HIS A 289 1.64 -0.29 -3.26
C HIS A 289 0.67 -1.46 -3.33
N LEU A 290 -0.63 -1.15 -3.36
CA LEU A 290 -1.72 -2.13 -3.49
C LEU A 290 -1.71 -3.22 -2.40
N GLN A 291 -1.15 -2.95 -1.22
CA GLN A 291 -1.10 -3.92 -0.13
C GLN A 291 -2.50 -4.37 0.33
N SER A 292 -3.50 -3.49 0.21
CA SER A 292 -4.90 -3.81 0.43
C SER A 292 -5.82 -3.00 -0.49
N VAL A 293 -7.06 -3.46 -0.60
CA VAL A 293 -8.18 -2.77 -1.25
C VAL A 293 -9.29 -2.58 -0.22
N ALA A 294 -9.93 -1.42 -0.23
CA ALA A 294 -11.14 -1.21 0.55
C ALA A 294 -12.38 -1.53 -0.30
N VAL A 295 -13.32 -2.28 0.27
CA VAL A 295 -14.61 -2.57 -0.34
C VAL A 295 -15.68 -1.80 0.41
N VAL A 296 -16.33 -0.87 -0.28
CA VAL A 296 -17.44 -0.06 0.25
C VAL A 296 -18.72 -0.46 -0.47
N ASP A 297 -19.62 -1.07 0.29
CA ASP A 297 -20.93 -1.49 -0.20
C ASP A 297 -21.98 -0.48 0.24
N LEU A 298 -22.61 0.19 -0.71
CA LEU A 298 -23.69 1.13 -0.48
C LEU A 298 -25.04 0.47 -0.79
N PHE A 299 -25.96 0.55 0.15
CA PHE A 299 -27.32 0.03 0.04
C PHE A 299 -28.29 1.22 0.07
N VAL A 300 -28.84 1.54 -1.10
CA VAL A 300 -29.77 2.66 -1.26
C VAL A 300 -31.19 2.17 -1.01
N ARG A 301 -31.80 2.61 0.09
CA ARG A 301 -33.17 2.29 0.48
C ARG A 301 -34.06 3.53 0.52
N GLY A 302 -35.27 3.39 -0.03
CA GLY A 302 -36.30 4.42 -0.06
C GLY A 302 -36.03 5.54 -1.07
N LYS A 303 -37.08 6.07 -1.68
CA LYS A 303 -37.05 7.37 -2.38
C LYS A 303 -37.57 8.42 -1.40
N GLY A 304 -36.72 8.88 -0.50
CA GLY A 304 -37.06 10.04 0.32
C GLY A 304 -36.86 11.33 -0.49
N ASP A 305 -37.68 12.35 -0.23
CA ASP A 305 -37.53 13.69 -0.81
C ASP A 305 -36.36 14.51 -0.22
N GLY A 306 -35.52 13.88 0.61
CA GLY A 306 -34.39 14.51 1.32
C GLY A 306 -33.01 14.03 0.84
N PRO A 307 -31.92 14.65 1.33
CA PRO A 307 -30.56 14.22 1.02
C PRO A 307 -30.33 12.76 1.40
N LEU A 308 -29.68 12.01 0.52
CA LEU A 308 -29.29 10.63 0.79
C LEU A 308 -28.21 10.64 1.89
N VAL A 309 -28.45 9.88 2.96
CA VAL A 309 -27.50 9.71 4.07
C VAL A 309 -27.35 8.23 4.32
N PHE A 310 -26.11 7.76 4.44
CA PHE A 310 -25.81 6.37 4.73
C PHE A 310 -25.42 6.21 6.20
N ALA A 311 -26.15 5.37 6.94
CA ALA A 311 -25.72 4.93 8.26
C ALA A 311 -24.59 3.89 8.15
N ASP A 312 -23.69 3.85 9.15
CA ASP A 312 -22.69 2.78 9.28
C ASP A 312 -23.39 1.48 9.76
N ALA A 313 -23.51 0.49 8.86
CA ALA A 313 -24.02 -0.83 9.21
C ALA A 313 -22.92 -1.83 9.58
N GLY A 314 -21.68 -1.38 9.70
CA GLY A 314 -20.52 -2.18 10.03
C GLY A 314 -19.27 -1.73 9.27
N GLY A 315 -18.15 -1.71 10.00
CA GLY A 315 -16.82 -1.51 9.45
C GLY A 315 -16.08 -0.34 10.09
N VAL A 316 -16.70 0.84 10.25
CA VAL A 316 -16.00 2.02 10.83
C VAL A 316 -15.83 1.88 12.33
N ALA A 317 -16.91 1.60 13.07
CA ALA A 317 -16.85 1.43 14.53
C ALA A 317 -15.92 0.30 15.01
N LYS A 318 -15.61 -0.65 14.12
CA LYS A 318 -14.79 -1.85 14.40
C LYS A 318 -13.42 -1.80 13.71
N ALA A 319 -13.16 -0.77 12.91
CA ALA A 319 -12.00 -0.72 12.03
C ALA A 319 -10.69 -0.86 12.80
N ASP A 320 -10.53 -0.13 13.89
CA ASP A 320 -9.30 -0.16 14.70
C ASP A 320 -9.06 -1.55 15.29
N GLU A 321 -10.10 -2.21 15.77
CA GLU A 321 -10.03 -3.56 16.31
C GLU A 321 -9.71 -4.59 15.23
N LEU A 322 -10.33 -4.48 14.05
CA LEU A 322 -10.04 -5.34 12.89
C LEU A 322 -8.61 -5.14 12.38
N ILE A 323 -8.11 -3.91 12.35
CA ILE A 323 -6.72 -3.60 11.98
C ILE A 323 -5.76 -4.20 13.00
N SER A 324 -6.04 -4.03 14.30
CA SER A 324 -5.25 -4.61 15.38
C SER A 324 -5.21 -6.14 15.32
N LEU A 325 -6.36 -6.79 15.10
CA LEU A 325 -6.44 -8.24 14.91
C LEU A 325 -5.68 -8.69 13.67
N SER A 326 -5.80 -7.98 12.56
CA SER A 326 -5.05 -8.29 11.32
C SER A 326 -3.55 -8.16 11.54
N ALA A 327 -3.08 -7.13 12.24
CA ALA A 327 -1.67 -6.96 12.57
C ALA A 327 -1.14 -8.10 13.48
N ARG A 328 -1.92 -8.52 14.48
CA ARG A 328 -1.57 -9.65 15.36
C ARG A 328 -1.54 -11.00 14.63
N ILE A 329 -2.53 -11.24 13.77
CA ILE A 329 -2.58 -12.42 12.88
C ILE A 329 -1.33 -12.45 12.03
N ARG A 330 -1.01 -11.32 11.41
CA ARG A 330 0.13 -11.17 10.52
C ARG A 330 1.47 -11.39 11.22
N GLU A 331 1.69 -10.75 12.37
CA GLU A 331 2.90 -10.93 13.17
C GLU A 331 3.12 -12.42 13.50
N LEU A 332 2.03 -13.11 13.83
CA LEU A 332 2.06 -14.53 14.17
C LEU A 332 2.31 -15.42 12.95
N GLU A 333 1.73 -15.10 11.79
CA GLU A 333 2.01 -15.76 10.51
C GLU A 333 3.47 -15.59 10.10
N ILE A 334 4.01 -14.37 10.17
CA ILE A 334 5.42 -14.08 9.89
C ILE A 334 6.32 -14.91 10.80
N ARG A 335 6.03 -14.92 12.11
CA ARG A 335 6.80 -15.68 13.09
C ARG A 335 6.75 -17.18 12.82
N LEU A 336 5.56 -17.73 12.55
CA LEU A 336 5.38 -19.15 12.21
C LEU A 336 6.11 -19.52 10.92
N ASN A 337 6.07 -18.67 9.89
CA ASN A 337 6.81 -18.84 8.63
C ASN A 337 8.33 -18.71 8.84
N GLY A 338 8.76 -17.89 9.81
CA GLY A 338 10.16 -17.80 10.25
C GLY A 338 10.65 -19.06 10.94
N TRP A 339 9.75 -19.80 11.60
CA TRP A 339 10.07 -21.06 12.28
C TRP A 339 9.97 -22.31 11.39
N GLU A 340 9.49 -22.18 10.16
CA GLU A 340 9.42 -23.29 9.22
C GLU A 340 10.82 -23.87 8.98
N GLY A 341 11.02 -25.15 9.33
CA GLY A 341 12.34 -25.80 9.25
C GLY A 341 13.33 -25.44 10.37
N SER A 342 12.92 -24.63 11.35
CA SER A 342 13.76 -24.31 12.51
C SER A 342 13.95 -25.54 13.40
N LYS A 343 15.21 -25.80 13.79
CA LYS A 343 15.58 -26.85 14.76
C LYS A 343 15.64 -26.33 16.21
N THR A 344 15.48 -25.02 16.40
CA THR A 344 15.65 -24.35 17.71
C THR A 344 14.33 -24.07 18.42
N VAL A 345 13.20 -24.21 17.72
CA VAL A 345 11.86 -23.98 18.27
C VAL A 345 11.17 -25.32 18.51
N SER A 346 10.57 -25.51 19.69
CA SER A 346 9.93 -26.78 20.03
C SER A 346 8.64 -26.99 19.22
N ALA A 347 8.33 -28.25 18.89
CA ALA A 347 7.09 -28.59 18.19
C ALA A 347 5.83 -28.16 18.98
N LYS A 348 5.92 -28.14 20.31
CA LYS A 348 4.85 -27.65 21.18
C LYS A 348 4.61 -26.15 21.01
N ASP A 349 5.67 -25.34 20.99
CA ASP A 349 5.53 -23.88 20.82
C ASP A 349 4.94 -23.53 19.46
N ILE A 350 5.32 -24.26 18.41
CA ILE A 350 4.73 -24.12 17.07
C ILE A 350 3.24 -24.46 17.11
N ALA A 351 2.86 -25.55 17.77
CA ALA A 351 1.45 -25.96 17.89
C ALA A 351 0.62 -24.94 18.68
N ASP A 352 1.14 -24.44 19.80
CA ASP A 352 0.47 -23.43 20.63
C ASP A 352 0.26 -22.12 19.83
N ARG A 353 1.27 -21.66 19.10
CA ARG A 353 1.15 -20.45 18.26
C ARG A 353 0.21 -20.64 17.07
N LYS A 354 0.11 -21.84 16.50
CA LYS A 354 -0.92 -22.15 15.50
C LYS A 354 -2.33 -22.09 16.09
N ALA A 355 -2.52 -22.58 17.32
CA ALA A 355 -3.80 -22.46 18.01
C ALA A 355 -4.16 -20.99 18.32
N ASP A 356 -3.17 -20.19 18.74
CA ASP A 356 -3.34 -18.74 18.92
C ASP A 356 -3.77 -18.06 17.60
N LEU A 357 -3.17 -18.44 16.46
CA LEU A 357 -3.50 -17.91 15.14
C LEU A 357 -4.95 -18.22 14.75
N GLU A 358 -5.39 -19.47 14.91
CA GLU A 358 -6.76 -19.86 14.62
C GLU A 358 -7.77 -19.15 15.52
N LYS A 359 -7.42 -18.92 16.80
CA LYS A 359 -8.25 -18.12 17.71
C LYS A 359 -8.39 -16.68 17.23
N LEU A 360 -7.30 -16.03 16.85
CA LEU A 360 -7.35 -14.65 16.34
C LEU A 360 -8.15 -14.56 15.02
N ARG A 361 -8.01 -15.55 14.14
CA ARG A 361 -8.81 -15.65 12.90
C ARG A 361 -10.30 -15.79 13.20
N ALA A 362 -10.67 -16.63 14.16
CA ALA A 362 -12.05 -16.78 14.59
C ALA A 362 -12.61 -15.48 15.21
N GLU A 363 -11.82 -14.79 16.04
CA GLU A 363 -12.18 -13.49 16.63
C GLU A 363 -12.40 -12.42 15.55
N LYS A 364 -11.51 -12.33 14.56
CA LYS A 364 -11.65 -11.44 13.40
C LYS A 364 -12.91 -11.77 12.59
N ALA A 365 -13.11 -13.04 12.23
CA ALA A 365 -14.28 -13.47 11.47
C ALA A 365 -15.61 -13.19 12.22
N GLN A 366 -15.63 -13.39 13.53
CA GLN A 366 -16.78 -13.04 14.36
C GLN A 366 -17.07 -11.53 14.31
N LEU A 367 -16.04 -10.70 14.44
CA LEU A 367 -16.17 -9.25 14.41
C LEU A 367 -16.64 -8.73 13.03
N GLU A 368 -16.10 -9.30 11.95
CA GLU A 368 -16.50 -9.03 10.55
C GLU A 368 -17.96 -9.43 10.28
N SER A 369 -18.39 -10.58 10.82
CA SER A 369 -19.76 -11.08 10.62
C SER A 369 -20.84 -10.34 11.41
N ALA A 370 -20.45 -9.58 12.44
CA ALA A 370 -21.40 -8.90 13.29
C ALA A 370 -22.02 -7.69 12.56
N GLU A 371 -23.33 -7.74 12.32
CA GLU A 371 -24.07 -6.69 11.62
C GLU A 371 -24.69 -5.68 12.58
N THR A 372 -24.63 -4.39 12.22
CA THR A 372 -25.39 -3.35 12.92
C THR A 372 -26.71 -3.14 12.19
N LYS A 373 -27.84 -3.36 12.88
CA LYS A 373 -29.16 -3.07 12.31
C LYS A 373 -29.35 -1.56 12.21
N VAL A 374 -29.60 -1.10 10.99
CA VAL A 374 -29.82 0.32 10.67
C VAL A 374 -31.09 0.48 9.84
N THR A 375 -31.76 1.61 10.02
CA THR A 375 -32.94 2.01 9.22
C THR A 375 -32.49 2.93 8.08
N GLY A 376 -33.20 2.89 6.95
CA GLY A 376 -32.86 3.69 5.77
C GLY A 376 -31.65 3.16 4.99
N SER A 377 -31.04 4.04 4.21
CA SER A 377 -29.85 3.74 3.41
C SER A 377 -28.63 3.57 4.32
N PHE A 378 -27.73 2.65 3.96
CA PHE A 378 -26.57 2.35 4.77
C PHE A 378 -25.38 1.88 3.96
N PHE A 379 -24.20 1.88 4.58
CA PHE A 379 -23.00 1.31 3.98
C PHE A 379 -22.40 0.20 4.84
N ARG A 380 -21.63 -0.67 4.20
CA ARG A 380 -20.71 -1.61 4.86
C ARG A 380 -19.30 -1.37 4.33
N TYR A 381 -18.33 -1.40 5.24
CA TYR A 381 -16.91 -1.25 4.91
C TYR A 381 -16.14 -2.50 5.27
N SER A 382 -15.25 -2.93 4.38
CA SER A 382 -14.21 -3.92 4.70
C SER A 382 -12.88 -3.54 4.04
N ALA A 383 -11.77 -3.93 4.68
CA ALA A 383 -10.43 -3.84 4.10
C ALA A 383 -9.92 -5.26 3.83
N VAL A 384 -9.55 -5.53 2.58
CA VAL A 384 -9.07 -6.83 2.13
C VAL A 384 -7.61 -6.70 1.73
N GLU A 385 -6.72 -7.43 2.42
CA GLU A 385 -5.33 -7.54 2.02
C GLU A 385 -5.23 -8.25 0.67
N VAL A 386 -4.53 -7.63 -0.28
CA VAL A 386 -4.29 -8.21 -1.60
C VAL A 386 -3.10 -9.14 -1.47
N ARG A 387 -3.31 -10.43 -1.73
CA ARG A 387 -2.36 -11.51 -1.41
C ARG A 387 -2.35 -12.60 -2.46
N GLU A 388 -1.24 -13.32 -2.56
CA GLU A 388 -1.07 -14.50 -3.42
C GLU A 388 -2.21 -15.53 -3.25
N LYS A 389 -2.66 -15.77 -2.00
CA LYS A 389 -3.74 -16.72 -1.71
C LYS A 389 -5.11 -16.37 -2.32
N LEU A 390 -5.30 -15.15 -2.82
CA LEU A 390 -6.50 -14.76 -3.56
C LEU A 390 -6.53 -15.39 -4.97
N GLY A 391 -5.42 -16.01 -5.40
CA GLY A 391 -5.22 -16.47 -6.76
C GLY A 391 -4.79 -15.32 -7.68
N ALA A 392 -4.56 -15.60 -8.95
CA ALA A 392 -4.15 -14.62 -9.95
C ALA A 392 -5.12 -14.66 -11.14
N ASP A 393 -5.53 -13.48 -11.61
CA ASP A 393 -6.26 -13.36 -12.86
C ASP A 393 -5.33 -13.68 -14.04
N LYS A 394 -5.80 -14.54 -14.96
CA LYS A 394 -4.95 -15.08 -16.03
C LYS A 394 -4.61 -14.04 -17.10
N ASP A 395 -5.53 -13.12 -17.37
CA ASP A 395 -5.33 -12.11 -18.41
C ASP A 395 -4.35 -11.05 -17.90
N VAL A 396 -4.53 -10.59 -16.66
CA VAL A 396 -3.59 -9.67 -16.01
C VAL A 396 -2.21 -10.32 -15.84
N ALA A 397 -2.12 -11.56 -15.33
CA ALA A 397 -0.85 -12.26 -15.22
C ALA A 397 -0.15 -12.46 -16.58
N GLY A 398 -0.92 -12.72 -17.64
CA GLY A 398 -0.42 -12.78 -19.01
C GLY A 398 0.16 -11.46 -19.51
N GLN A 399 -0.47 -10.33 -19.19
CA GLN A 399 0.04 -8.99 -19.50
C GLN A 399 1.34 -8.68 -18.76
N LEU A 400 1.43 -9.02 -17.46
CA LEU A 400 2.65 -8.86 -16.68
C LEU A 400 3.82 -9.68 -17.27
N LEU A 401 3.57 -10.95 -17.63
CA LEU A 401 4.58 -11.79 -18.27
C LEU A 401 5.04 -11.22 -19.63
N ALA A 402 4.12 -10.66 -20.42
CA ALA A 402 4.45 -10.02 -21.68
C ALA A 402 5.34 -8.77 -21.47
N TYR A 403 5.02 -7.96 -20.46
CA TYR A 403 5.86 -6.85 -20.01
C TYR A 403 7.28 -7.32 -19.65
N TYR A 404 7.41 -8.35 -18.79
CA TYR A 404 8.71 -8.87 -18.37
C TYR A 404 9.55 -9.37 -19.54
N LYS A 405 8.97 -10.19 -20.42
CA LYS A 405 9.66 -10.67 -21.63
C LYS A 405 10.17 -9.52 -22.49
N ARG A 406 9.35 -8.48 -22.68
CA ARG A 406 9.70 -7.30 -23.48
C ARG A 406 10.87 -6.52 -22.86
N VAL A 407 10.79 -6.26 -21.55
CA VAL A 407 11.88 -5.60 -20.79
C VAL A 407 13.16 -6.42 -20.87
N ASN A 408 13.07 -7.73 -20.67
CA ASN A 408 14.24 -8.61 -20.62
C ASN A 408 15.02 -8.62 -21.93
N VAL A 409 14.31 -8.73 -23.07
CA VAL A 409 14.93 -8.64 -24.40
C VAL A 409 15.58 -7.29 -24.60
N HIS A 410 14.87 -6.20 -24.29
CA HIS A 410 15.39 -4.85 -24.48
C HIS A 410 16.61 -4.56 -23.62
N ASN A 411 16.54 -4.83 -22.31
CA ASN A 411 17.59 -4.48 -21.36
C ASN A 411 18.86 -5.30 -21.61
N LYS A 412 18.73 -6.55 -22.08
CA LYS A 412 19.88 -7.36 -22.49
C LYS A 412 20.73 -6.63 -23.54
N GLU A 413 20.08 -6.00 -24.52
CA GLU A 413 20.75 -5.27 -25.59
C GLU A 413 21.16 -3.86 -25.15
N ALA A 414 20.23 -3.11 -24.55
CA ALA A 414 20.41 -1.71 -24.17
C ALA A 414 21.54 -1.52 -23.14
N PHE A 415 21.82 -2.54 -22.33
CA PHE A 415 22.87 -2.49 -21.32
C PHE A 415 24.03 -3.45 -21.60
N ALA A 416 24.15 -4.03 -22.79
CA ALA A 416 25.19 -5.02 -23.10
C ALA A 416 26.63 -4.53 -22.77
N ASP A 417 26.89 -3.24 -22.99
CA ASP A 417 28.20 -2.61 -22.76
C ASP A 417 28.35 -2.02 -21.35
N ARG A 418 27.32 -2.12 -20.49
CA ARG A 418 27.34 -1.54 -19.15
C ARG A 418 28.22 -2.38 -18.23
N VAL A 419 29.42 -1.88 -17.95
CA VAL A 419 30.35 -2.46 -16.97
C VAL A 419 30.29 -1.68 -15.64
N PRO A 420 30.63 -2.31 -14.50
CA PRO A 420 30.73 -1.60 -13.23
C PRO A 420 31.88 -0.58 -13.28
N GLU A 421 31.81 0.45 -12.44
CA GLU A 421 32.98 1.32 -12.22
C GLU A 421 34.16 0.48 -11.70
N PRO A 422 35.40 0.75 -12.11
CA PRO A 422 36.55 0.07 -11.53
C PRO A 422 36.72 0.46 -10.05
N PRO A 423 37.20 -0.46 -9.19
CA PRO A 423 37.54 -0.11 -7.81
C PRO A 423 38.64 0.96 -7.78
N ALA A 424 38.62 1.84 -6.79
CA ALA A 424 39.69 2.82 -6.65
C ALA A 424 41.03 2.13 -6.35
N LYS A 425 42.14 2.81 -6.61
CA LYS A 425 43.48 2.25 -6.41
C LYS A 425 43.67 1.82 -4.95
N GLY A 426 43.86 0.52 -4.74
CA GLY A 426 44.07 -0.07 -3.41
C GLY A 426 42.79 -0.55 -2.72
N GLU A 427 41.63 -0.36 -3.33
CA GLU A 427 40.37 -0.93 -2.86
C GLU A 427 40.15 -2.34 -3.41
N ALA A 428 39.27 -3.09 -2.73
CA ALA A 428 38.92 -4.45 -3.12
C ALA A 428 37.89 -4.47 -4.26
N SER A 429 37.93 -5.53 -5.07
CA SER A 429 36.94 -5.87 -6.08
C SER A 429 36.27 -7.20 -5.76
N TYR A 430 35.13 -7.43 -6.40
CA TYR A 430 34.44 -8.72 -6.35
C TYR A 430 35.19 -9.72 -7.24
N ILE A 431 35.34 -10.95 -6.75
CA ILE A 431 36.10 -12.02 -7.44
C ILE A 431 35.25 -13.25 -7.75
N GLY A 432 34.03 -13.31 -7.22
CA GLY A 432 33.09 -14.40 -7.43
C GLY A 432 33.39 -15.62 -6.57
N ILE A 433 32.34 -16.41 -6.35
CA ILE A 433 32.35 -17.55 -5.44
C ILE A 433 33.37 -18.64 -5.79
N ASP A 434 33.67 -18.83 -7.07
CA ASP A 434 34.65 -19.83 -7.50
C ASP A 434 36.06 -19.50 -7.00
N ALA A 435 36.40 -18.20 -6.88
CA ALA A 435 37.67 -17.79 -6.30
C ALA A 435 37.73 -18.10 -4.80
N CYS A 436 36.63 -17.91 -4.07
CA CYS A 436 36.51 -18.23 -2.65
C CYS A 436 36.59 -19.75 -2.41
N THR A 437 36.02 -20.55 -3.32
CA THR A 437 35.95 -22.02 -3.22
C THR A 437 37.34 -22.68 -3.22
N ASN A 438 38.38 -21.99 -3.71
CA ASN A 438 39.76 -22.50 -3.65
C ASN A 438 40.28 -22.72 -2.22
N CYS A 439 39.74 -21.99 -1.23
CA CYS A 439 40.10 -22.12 0.19
C CYS A 439 38.91 -22.51 1.09
N HIS A 440 37.66 -22.26 0.64
CA HIS A 440 36.42 -22.41 1.42
C HIS A 440 35.46 -23.44 0.81
N ASP A 441 35.93 -24.66 0.57
CA ASP A 441 35.12 -25.74 -0.03
C ASP A 441 33.97 -26.20 0.88
N ASP A 442 34.17 -26.20 2.20
CA ASP A 442 33.14 -26.63 3.14
C ASP A 442 32.03 -25.58 3.29
N GLU A 443 32.38 -24.30 3.35
CA GLU A 443 31.41 -23.20 3.33
C GLU A 443 30.67 -23.13 1.99
N ARG A 444 31.35 -23.46 0.88
CA ARG A 444 30.71 -23.56 -0.44
C ARG A 444 29.57 -24.58 -0.45
N LYS A 445 29.75 -25.75 0.18
CA LYS A 445 28.69 -26.78 0.29
C LYS A 445 27.49 -26.27 1.07
N VAL A 446 27.71 -25.43 2.10
CA VAL A 446 26.62 -24.77 2.84
C VAL A 446 25.87 -23.82 1.91
N PHE A 447 26.59 -22.94 1.21
CA PHE A 447 26.01 -21.98 0.26
C PHE A 447 25.14 -22.65 -0.80
N ASP A 448 25.64 -23.71 -1.45
CA ASP A 448 24.94 -24.42 -2.55
C ASP A 448 23.57 -25.00 -2.11
N GLY A 449 23.40 -25.25 -0.80
CA GLY A 449 22.14 -25.67 -0.21
C GLY A 449 21.09 -24.56 -0.10
N THR A 450 21.51 -23.30 -0.08
CA THR A 450 20.64 -22.14 0.21
C THR A 450 19.79 -21.70 -0.97
N ALA A 451 18.77 -20.87 -0.72
CA ALA A 451 18.00 -20.20 -1.78
C ALA A 451 18.85 -19.17 -2.54
N HIS A 452 19.82 -18.55 -1.86
CA HIS A 452 20.71 -17.56 -2.45
C HIS A 452 21.49 -18.12 -3.63
N ALA A 453 21.95 -19.38 -3.56
CA ALA A 453 22.65 -20.07 -4.67
C ALA A 453 21.82 -20.29 -5.94
N ARG A 454 20.51 -20.03 -5.88
CA ARG A 454 19.58 -20.17 -7.01
C ARG A 454 18.87 -18.86 -7.35
N ALA A 455 19.24 -17.76 -6.70
CA ALA A 455 18.54 -16.49 -6.83
C ALA A 455 18.46 -16.02 -8.29
N TYR A 456 19.55 -16.05 -9.05
CA TYR A 456 19.50 -15.59 -10.44
C TYR A 456 18.61 -16.48 -11.32
N ALA A 457 18.61 -17.78 -11.07
CA ALA A 457 17.79 -18.74 -11.81
C ALA A 457 16.28 -18.51 -11.63
N THR A 458 15.84 -17.97 -10.48
CA THR A 458 14.42 -17.62 -10.30
C THR A 458 14.00 -16.49 -11.24
N LEU A 459 14.89 -15.54 -11.52
CA LEU A 459 14.59 -14.48 -12.50
C LEU A 459 14.50 -15.04 -13.92
N GLN A 460 15.36 -15.99 -14.27
CA GLN A 460 15.37 -16.61 -15.61
C GLN A 460 14.10 -17.41 -15.91
N GLN A 461 13.43 -17.94 -14.88
CA GLN A 461 12.16 -18.65 -15.04
C GLN A 461 11.03 -17.71 -15.51
N ASP A 462 11.08 -16.45 -15.07
CA ASP A 462 10.04 -15.44 -15.31
C ASP A 462 10.46 -14.34 -16.30
N PHE A 463 11.62 -14.48 -16.95
CA PHE A 463 12.19 -13.48 -17.86
C PHE A 463 12.43 -12.13 -17.16
N LYS A 464 13.01 -12.15 -15.97
CA LYS A 464 13.28 -10.97 -15.14
C LYS A 464 14.76 -10.70 -14.93
N GLU A 465 15.65 -11.52 -15.49
CA GLU A 465 17.08 -11.50 -15.17
C GLU A 465 17.81 -10.22 -15.62
N TYR A 466 17.22 -9.48 -16.57
CA TYR A 466 17.70 -8.16 -16.98
C TYR A 466 16.77 -7.01 -16.55
N ASN A 467 15.74 -7.28 -15.74
CA ASN A 467 14.85 -6.24 -15.22
C ASN A 467 15.56 -5.40 -14.14
N LEU A 468 15.55 -4.08 -14.27
CA LEU A 468 16.25 -3.16 -13.37
C LEU A 468 15.69 -3.12 -11.94
N ASP A 469 14.48 -3.63 -11.70
CA ASP A 469 13.86 -3.75 -10.38
C ASP A 469 14.20 -5.09 -9.70
N CYS A 470 14.62 -6.09 -10.47
CA CYS A 470 14.80 -7.46 -9.97
C CYS A 470 16.27 -7.84 -9.85
N VAL A 471 17.07 -7.51 -10.88
CA VAL A 471 18.45 -8.01 -10.99
C VAL A 471 19.32 -7.59 -9.80
N SER A 472 19.10 -6.41 -9.24
CA SER A 472 19.93 -5.84 -8.17
C SER A 472 20.00 -6.70 -6.91
N CYS A 473 18.94 -7.46 -6.61
CA CYS A 473 18.86 -8.31 -5.42
C CYS A 473 19.22 -9.78 -5.72
N HIS A 474 19.48 -10.13 -6.98
CA HIS A 474 19.68 -11.53 -7.45
C HIS A 474 21.08 -11.78 -8.00
N VAL A 475 21.96 -10.78 -7.93
CA VAL A 475 23.39 -10.87 -8.27
C VAL A 475 24.22 -10.28 -7.12
N THR A 476 25.51 -10.56 -7.14
CA THR A 476 26.45 -10.09 -6.13
C THR A 476 27.09 -8.76 -6.54
N GLY A 477 27.14 -7.80 -5.62
CA GLY A 477 27.83 -6.52 -5.82
C GLY A 477 27.19 -5.63 -6.88
N TYR A 478 25.86 -5.65 -7.03
CA TYR A 478 25.18 -4.89 -8.08
C TYR A 478 25.45 -3.38 -7.96
N GLY A 479 25.96 -2.78 -9.04
CA GLY A 479 26.28 -1.37 -9.11
C GLY A 479 27.42 -0.93 -8.19
N LYS A 480 28.14 -1.86 -7.55
CA LYS A 480 29.32 -1.57 -6.72
C LYS A 480 30.59 -1.56 -7.58
N PRO A 481 31.63 -0.81 -7.19
CA PRO A 481 32.90 -0.83 -7.90
C PRO A 481 33.49 -2.24 -8.02
N GLY A 482 33.85 -2.65 -9.23
CA GLY A 482 34.33 -4.00 -9.55
C GLY A 482 33.30 -5.11 -9.31
N GLY A 483 32.02 -4.79 -9.14
CA GLY A 483 30.93 -5.72 -8.90
C GLY A 483 30.19 -6.11 -10.18
N SER A 484 28.87 -6.23 -10.10
CA SER A 484 28.03 -6.63 -11.24
C SER A 484 27.17 -5.47 -11.76
N THR A 485 26.66 -5.65 -12.98
CA THR A 485 25.60 -4.82 -13.55
C THR A 485 24.49 -5.72 -14.09
N VAL A 486 23.48 -5.12 -14.71
CA VAL A 486 22.33 -5.82 -15.30
C VAL A 486 22.75 -6.94 -16.26
N THR A 487 23.79 -6.74 -17.07
CA THR A 487 24.29 -7.72 -18.06
C THR A 487 25.71 -8.20 -17.74
N HIS A 488 26.50 -7.41 -17.01
CA HIS A 488 27.84 -7.80 -16.56
C HIS A 488 27.76 -8.52 -15.22
N ASN A 489 27.36 -9.80 -15.24
CA ASN A 489 27.19 -10.57 -14.00
C ASN A 489 27.64 -12.03 -14.08
N ALA A 490 28.26 -12.49 -15.17
CA ALA A 490 28.49 -13.93 -15.41
C ALA A 490 29.18 -14.69 -14.26
N SER A 491 30.17 -14.09 -13.58
CA SER A 491 30.85 -14.66 -12.41
C SER A 491 30.21 -14.29 -11.06
N LEU A 492 29.22 -13.40 -11.09
CA LEU A 492 28.57 -12.78 -9.92
C LEU A 492 27.06 -13.04 -9.88
N GLN A 493 26.54 -13.98 -10.67
CA GLN A 493 25.15 -14.42 -10.56
C GLN A 493 24.92 -15.06 -9.19
N ASN A 494 23.71 -14.88 -8.66
CA ASN A 494 23.28 -15.28 -7.32
C ASN A 494 23.76 -14.33 -6.22
N VAL A 495 23.21 -14.49 -5.01
CA VAL A 495 23.59 -13.74 -3.81
C VAL A 495 24.75 -14.47 -3.14
N GLN A 496 25.98 -14.29 -3.64
CA GLN A 496 27.16 -15.05 -3.26
C GLN A 496 27.77 -14.55 -1.93
N CYS A 497 28.87 -15.18 -1.50
CA CYS A 497 29.60 -14.85 -0.27
C CYS A 497 29.88 -13.35 -0.12
N GLU A 498 30.32 -12.70 -1.21
CA GLU A 498 30.77 -11.31 -1.18
C GLU A 498 29.63 -10.30 -0.96
N GLU A 499 28.36 -10.72 -1.03
CA GLU A 499 27.22 -9.83 -0.72
C GLU A 499 27.14 -9.50 0.78
N CYS A 500 27.41 -10.49 1.63
CA CYS A 500 27.42 -10.32 3.09
C CYS A 500 28.83 -10.05 3.63
N HIS A 501 29.84 -10.71 3.04
CA HIS A 501 31.22 -10.66 3.52
C HIS A 501 32.00 -9.46 2.94
N GLY A 502 31.53 -8.88 1.83
CA GLY A 502 32.21 -7.82 1.09
C GLY A 502 33.15 -8.35 -0.01
N PRO A 503 33.74 -7.46 -0.82
CA PRO A 503 34.63 -7.82 -1.94
C PRO A 503 35.92 -8.52 -1.46
N GLY A 504 36.20 -9.70 -2.02
CA GLY A 504 37.22 -10.63 -1.54
C GLY A 504 38.62 -10.47 -2.16
N SER A 505 38.81 -9.59 -3.16
CA SER A 505 40.07 -9.57 -3.93
C SER A 505 41.34 -9.30 -3.10
N LEU A 506 41.23 -8.50 -2.04
CA LEU A 506 42.36 -8.21 -1.15
C LEU A 506 42.57 -9.36 -0.16
N HIS A 507 41.49 -9.92 0.37
CA HIS A 507 41.54 -11.07 1.27
C HIS A 507 42.19 -12.28 0.58
N ALA A 508 41.82 -12.58 -0.67
CA ALA A 508 42.41 -13.67 -1.44
C ALA A 508 43.93 -13.50 -1.67
N LYS A 509 44.46 -12.26 -1.64
CA LYS A 509 45.90 -11.97 -1.80
C LYS A 509 46.67 -12.08 -0.49
N ASP A 510 46.02 -11.79 0.64
CA ASP A 510 46.63 -11.79 1.97
C ASP A 510 45.62 -12.32 3.02
N PRO A 511 45.39 -13.66 3.05
CA PRO A 511 44.31 -14.25 3.85
C PRO A 511 44.50 -14.06 5.36
N GLU A 512 45.73 -13.87 5.82
CA GLU A 512 46.06 -13.69 7.24
C GLU A 512 45.81 -12.26 7.73
N LYS A 513 45.70 -11.29 6.81
CA LYS A 513 45.47 -9.89 7.17
C LYS A 513 44.02 -9.64 7.57
N LYS A 514 43.86 -9.25 8.83
CA LYS A 514 42.56 -8.93 9.43
C LYS A 514 41.91 -7.70 8.78
N GLY A 515 40.57 -7.69 8.77
CA GLY A 515 39.77 -6.54 8.34
C GLY A 515 39.62 -6.38 6.83
N LEU A 516 40.08 -7.35 6.03
CA LEU A 516 39.89 -7.36 4.57
C LEU A 516 38.52 -7.90 4.15
N ILE A 517 37.81 -8.56 5.06
CA ILE A 517 36.50 -9.17 4.83
C ILE A 517 35.68 -9.08 6.13
N VAL A 518 34.36 -9.02 6.01
CA VAL A 518 33.43 -9.11 7.15
C VAL A 518 33.28 -10.57 7.54
N LEU A 519 33.95 -11.02 8.61
CA LEU A 519 33.90 -12.44 9.01
C LEU A 519 32.55 -12.88 9.57
N ALA A 520 31.87 -11.99 10.30
CA ALA A 520 30.57 -12.26 10.92
C ALA A 520 29.58 -11.15 10.53
N PRO A 521 28.91 -11.28 9.37
CA PRO A 521 27.88 -10.33 8.96
C PRO A 521 26.74 -10.29 9.97
N SER A 522 26.23 -9.10 10.29
CA SER A 522 25.07 -9.00 11.17
C SER A 522 23.79 -9.37 10.40
N PRO A 523 22.77 -9.94 11.07
CA PRO A 523 21.50 -10.28 10.42
C PRO A 523 20.83 -9.11 9.69
N GLU A 524 21.02 -7.89 10.18
CA GLU A 524 20.47 -6.68 9.58
C GLU A 524 20.94 -6.48 8.13
N SER A 525 22.09 -7.04 7.72
CA SER A 525 22.56 -7.01 6.33
C SER A 525 21.55 -7.61 5.33
N CYS A 526 20.67 -8.52 5.75
CA CYS A 526 19.65 -9.10 4.87
C CYS A 526 18.62 -8.06 4.38
N VAL A 527 18.31 -7.06 5.20
CA VAL A 527 17.22 -6.10 4.94
C VAL A 527 17.70 -4.73 4.44
N THR A 528 19.01 -4.53 4.32
CA THR A 528 19.59 -3.25 3.86
C THR A 528 19.60 -3.11 2.35
N GLN A 529 19.74 -4.22 1.61
CA GLN A 529 19.87 -4.19 0.15
C GLN A 529 18.86 -5.06 -0.59
N CYS A 530 18.37 -6.15 0.01
CA CYS A 530 17.57 -7.15 -0.73
C CYS A 530 16.18 -7.37 -0.14
N HIS A 531 16.06 -7.64 1.16
CA HIS A 531 14.77 -7.97 1.78
C HIS A 531 14.10 -6.76 2.40
N HIS A 532 13.61 -5.86 1.55
CA HIS A 532 12.92 -4.64 1.97
C HIS A 532 11.55 -4.50 1.26
N PRO A 533 10.61 -3.75 1.86
CA PRO A 533 9.38 -3.33 1.16
C PRO A 533 9.72 -2.59 -0.15
N PRO A 534 8.78 -2.48 -1.12
CA PRO A 534 7.50 -3.19 -1.18
C PRO A 534 7.68 -4.67 -1.56
N HIS A 535 8.87 -5.05 -2.00
CA HIS A 535 9.18 -6.34 -2.60
C HIS A 535 9.12 -7.49 -1.58
N VAL A 536 9.50 -7.24 -0.32
CA VAL A 536 9.45 -8.22 0.76
C VAL A 536 8.80 -7.59 1.98
N GLU A 537 7.89 -8.33 2.59
CA GLU A 537 7.23 -7.90 3.81
C GLU A 537 7.36 -8.95 4.91
N GLY A 538 7.59 -8.49 6.15
CA GLY A 538 7.72 -9.38 7.30
C GLY A 538 8.97 -10.26 7.25
N PHE A 539 10.10 -9.73 6.82
CA PHE A 539 11.36 -10.46 6.83
C PHE A 539 12.02 -10.40 8.22
N GLU A 540 12.20 -11.56 8.86
CA GLU A 540 12.85 -11.68 10.18
C GLU A 540 14.34 -12.03 10.01
N PRO A 541 15.26 -11.04 9.98
CA PRO A 541 16.66 -11.27 9.59
C PRO A 541 17.38 -12.28 10.48
N MET A 542 17.17 -12.22 11.80
CA MET A 542 17.82 -13.15 12.73
C MET A 542 17.41 -14.59 12.51
N ALA A 543 16.11 -14.83 12.29
CA ALA A 543 15.58 -16.17 12.04
C ALA A 543 15.99 -16.68 10.66
N LYS A 544 15.94 -15.82 9.63
CA LYS A 544 16.27 -16.18 8.25
C LYS A 544 17.77 -16.41 8.03
N MET A 545 18.64 -15.70 8.75
CA MET A 545 20.08 -15.96 8.74
C MET A 545 20.40 -17.42 9.08
N GLN A 546 19.65 -18.05 9.99
CA GLN A 546 19.88 -19.46 10.37
C GLN A 546 19.72 -20.45 9.20
N LEU A 547 18.98 -20.07 8.15
CA LEU A 547 18.78 -20.88 6.94
C LEU A 547 20.01 -20.88 6.01
N ILE A 548 20.93 -19.92 6.18
CA ILE A 548 22.15 -19.78 5.37
C ILE A 548 23.44 -20.07 6.18
N LEU A 549 23.30 -20.37 7.47
CA LEU A 549 24.39 -20.89 8.30
C LEU A 549 24.47 -22.43 8.21
N GLY A 550 25.63 -23.00 8.50
CA GLY A 550 25.89 -24.44 8.44
C GLY A 550 27.10 -24.85 9.27
N PRO A 551 27.39 -26.16 9.43
CA PRO A 551 28.62 -26.62 10.08
C PRO A 551 29.85 -25.97 9.45
N GLY A 552 30.77 -25.43 10.24
CA GLY A 552 31.92 -24.66 9.73
C GLY A 552 31.59 -23.25 9.22
N HIS A 553 30.30 -22.87 9.15
CA HIS A 553 29.82 -21.57 8.68
C HIS A 553 28.78 -21.00 9.67
N GLY A 554 29.25 -20.64 10.86
CA GLY A 554 28.48 -19.88 11.88
C GLY A 554 27.41 -20.64 12.65
N ARG A 555 27.26 -21.97 12.45
CA ARG A 555 26.29 -22.81 13.19
C ARG A 555 26.89 -23.50 14.44
N ASP A 556 28.14 -23.20 14.79
CA ASP A 556 28.89 -23.89 15.84
C ASP A 556 29.06 -23.06 17.12
#